data_AF-A0A819TG90-F1
#
_entry.id   AF-A0A819TG90-F1
#
_cell.length_a   1.000
_cell.length_b   1.000
_cell.length_c   1.000
_cell.angle_alpha   90.00
_cell.angle_beta   90.00
_cell.angle_gamma   90.00
#
_symmetry.space_group_name_H-M   'P 1'
#
loop_
_entity.id
_entity.type
_entity.pdbx_description
1 polymer ?
#
loop_
_entity_poly.entity_id
_entity_poly.type
_entity_poly.pdbx_seq_one_letter_code
_entity_poly.pdbx_strand_id
1 'polypeptide(L)'
;MKQTLSHIPYYWGYVTRACQLKDDELQLYTTGALITWIQFSSSKKGKKVATNADFAGRNTFFKIYSLTGRPIQQFSNYPEEDEVLFLPHSTFLIFKHTISHHGTQHTIYMRQVELGLSAWSVLWVDDNIFNSKWENKTHMEYAAAKELNKNVHFIPKSSTENALSFLRSPFGQILKNRDTFRIVTDMHRDNEQPPHNAGARLIKQIRQVGFRNPCFVFTMHKDVCDQILKNELSERERKYTTVSTGTNDLRKFVNFE
;
A
#
# COMPACT_ATOMS: atom_id res chain seq x y z
N MET A 1 9.41 13.21 16.59
CA MET A 1 8.84 11.87 16.37
C MET A 1 8.64 11.53 14.88
N LYS A 2 7.83 12.28 14.11
CA LYS A 2 7.59 11.96 12.68
C LYS A 2 8.88 11.86 11.83
N GLN A 3 9.81 12.82 12.00
CA GLN A 3 11.09 12.85 11.26
C GLN A 3 12.07 11.75 11.69
N THR A 4 11.96 11.22 12.91
CA THR A 4 12.80 10.11 13.37
C THR A 4 12.27 8.78 12.82
N LEU A 5 10.94 8.62 12.81
CA LEU A 5 10.26 7.42 12.31
C LEU A 5 10.34 7.26 10.79
N SER A 6 10.61 8.32 10.02
CA SER A 6 10.79 8.24 8.57
C SER A 6 12.06 7.48 8.15
N HIS A 7 13.05 7.36 9.04
CA HIS A 7 14.26 6.59 8.79
C HIS A 7 14.12 5.10 9.13
N ILE A 8 13.00 4.71 9.76
CA ILE A 8 12.73 3.32 10.10
C ILE A 8 12.02 2.66 8.89
N PRO A 9 12.50 1.50 8.40
CA PRO A 9 11.85 0.76 7.33
C PRO A 9 10.41 0.36 7.66
N TYR A 10 9.63 0.08 6.63
CA TYR A 10 8.22 -0.24 6.79
C TYR A 10 8.10 -1.71 7.22
N TYR A 11 7.19 -1.99 8.14
CA TYR A 11 6.81 -3.35 8.47
C TYR A 11 5.63 -3.80 7.59
N TRP A 12 5.91 -4.71 6.66
CA TRP A 12 4.91 -5.38 5.83
C TRP A 12 4.57 -6.72 6.45
N GLY A 13 3.40 -6.82 7.07
CA GLY A 13 3.03 -8.04 7.76
C GLY A 13 1.88 -7.86 8.75
N TYR A 14 1.56 -8.96 9.42
CA TYR A 14 0.48 -8.98 10.39
C TYR A 14 0.92 -8.38 11.72
N VAL A 15 0.07 -7.54 12.28
CA VAL A 15 0.16 -7.02 13.63
C VAL A 15 -1.18 -7.16 14.35
N THR A 16 -1.16 -7.10 15.67
CA THR A 16 -2.36 -7.13 16.50
C THR A 16 -2.39 -5.97 17.47
N ARG A 17 -3.59 -5.50 17.79
CA ARG A 17 -3.82 -4.49 18.83
C ARG A 17 -5.06 -4.89 19.61
N ALA A 18 -4.99 -4.80 20.94
CA ALA A 18 -6.14 -5.01 21.80
C ALA A 18 -6.48 -3.70 22.53
N CYS A 19 -7.76 -3.36 22.61
CA CYS A 19 -8.22 -2.20 23.37
C CYS A 19 -9.66 -2.39 23.84
N GLN A 20 -10.10 -1.48 24.71
CA GLN A 20 -11.50 -1.41 25.12
C GLN A 20 -12.19 -0.37 24.24
N LEU A 21 -13.25 -0.77 23.55
CA LEU A 21 -14.15 0.12 22.83
C LEU A 21 -15.53 0.11 23.47
N LYS A 22 -16.26 1.21 23.34
CA LYS A 22 -17.68 1.31 23.65
C LYS A 22 -18.52 0.81 22.47
N ASP A 23 -19.81 0.56 22.72
CA ASP A 23 -20.72 0.01 21.72
C ASP A 23 -20.92 0.94 20.52
N ASP A 24 -20.96 2.25 20.74
CA ASP A 24 -21.06 3.28 19.70
C ASP A 24 -19.78 3.34 18.83
N GLU A 25 -18.61 3.20 19.46
CA GLU A 25 -17.33 3.11 18.73
C GLU A 25 -17.25 1.84 17.87
N LEU A 26 -17.76 0.72 18.39
CA LEU A 26 -17.78 -0.58 17.67
C LEU A 26 -18.65 -0.52 16.41
N GLN A 27 -19.73 0.27 16.41
CA GLN A 27 -20.61 0.44 15.25
C GLN A 27 -19.91 1.07 14.04
N LEU A 28 -18.80 1.78 14.25
CA LEU A 28 -18.01 2.33 13.15
C LEU A 28 -17.28 1.24 12.35
N TYR A 29 -16.94 0.12 12.99
CA TYR A 29 -16.09 -0.93 12.40
C TYR A 29 -16.88 -1.98 11.60
N THR A 30 -17.64 -1.52 10.61
CA THR A 30 -18.41 -2.41 9.72
C THR A 30 -17.59 -2.90 8.54
N THR A 31 -17.87 -4.11 8.06
CA THR A 31 -17.20 -4.66 6.86
C THR A 31 -17.44 -3.74 5.66
N GLY A 32 -16.37 -3.40 4.94
CA GLY A 32 -16.37 -2.45 3.83
C GLY A 32 -16.03 -1.01 4.24
N ALA A 33 -16.08 -0.68 5.53
CA ALA A 33 -15.74 0.66 6.01
C ALA A 33 -14.24 0.96 5.86
N LEU A 34 -13.94 2.25 5.63
CA LEU A 34 -12.60 2.81 5.75
C LEU A 34 -12.51 3.57 7.07
N ILE A 35 -11.60 3.15 7.95
CA ILE A 35 -11.35 3.77 9.25
C ILE A 35 -9.99 4.44 9.24
N THR A 36 -9.94 5.72 9.60
CA THR A 36 -8.70 6.47 9.76
C THR A 36 -8.41 6.69 11.23
N TRP A 37 -7.27 6.21 11.69
CA TRP A 37 -6.78 6.49 13.03
C TRP A 37 -6.05 7.83 13.05
N ILE A 38 -6.61 8.80 13.76
CA ILE A 38 -6.11 10.19 13.77
C ILE A 38 -4.83 10.32 14.59
N GLN A 39 -4.64 9.48 15.61
CA GLN A 39 -3.49 9.53 16.50
C GLN A 39 -2.49 8.41 16.18
N PHE A 40 -1.28 8.54 16.74
CA PHE A 40 -0.33 7.44 16.78
C PHE A 40 -0.98 6.21 17.41
N SER A 41 -0.76 5.04 16.82
CA SER A 41 -1.36 3.80 17.30
C SER A 41 -0.32 2.70 17.34
N SER A 42 -0.13 2.15 18.53
CA SER A 42 0.79 1.04 18.79
C SER A 42 0.15 -0.31 18.48
N SER A 43 0.94 -1.29 18.06
CA SER A 43 0.51 -2.66 17.82
C SER A 43 1.66 -3.63 18.08
N LYS A 44 1.34 -4.90 18.31
CA LYS A 44 2.32 -5.97 18.46
C LYS A 44 2.47 -6.74 17.16
N LYS A 45 3.71 -7.02 16.76
CA LYS A 45 4.01 -7.82 15.58
C LYS A 45 3.54 -9.27 15.71
N GLY A 46 3.08 -9.83 14.59
CA GLY A 46 2.61 -11.21 14.48
C GLY A 46 1.09 -11.36 14.40
N LYS A 47 0.63 -12.59 14.14
CA LYS A 47 -0.81 -12.95 14.04
C LYS A 47 -1.45 -13.27 15.38
N LYS A 48 -0.63 -13.62 16.38
CA LYS A 48 -1.10 -13.94 17.72
C LYS A 48 -1.32 -12.63 18.47
N VAL A 49 -2.51 -12.47 19.01
CA VAL A 49 -2.82 -11.39 19.94
C VAL A 49 -1.91 -11.56 21.16
N ALA A 50 -1.40 -10.46 21.70
CA ALA A 50 -0.67 -10.48 22.97
C ALA A 50 -1.53 -11.17 24.05
N THR A 51 -1.05 -12.28 24.60
CA THR A 51 -1.75 -13.05 25.64
C THR A 51 -1.45 -12.56 27.06
N ASN A 52 -0.77 -11.42 27.19
CA ASN A 52 -0.42 -10.86 28.49
C ASN A 52 -1.70 -10.42 29.22
N ALA A 53 -1.67 -10.50 30.57
CA ALA A 53 -2.82 -10.23 31.43
C ALA A 53 -3.50 -8.86 31.12
N ASP A 54 -2.72 -7.85 30.74
CA ASP A 54 -3.20 -6.49 30.42
C ASP A 54 -4.13 -6.42 29.19
N PHE A 55 -4.09 -7.43 28.33
CA PHE A 55 -4.89 -7.51 27.11
C PHE A 55 -5.99 -8.58 27.17
N ALA A 56 -5.93 -9.50 28.13
CA ALA A 56 -6.92 -10.57 28.27
C ALA A 56 -8.33 -10.07 28.61
N GLY A 57 -8.43 -8.92 29.31
CA GLY A 57 -9.71 -8.30 29.68
C GLY A 57 -10.30 -7.33 28.65
N ARG A 58 -9.68 -7.16 27.48
CA ARG A 58 -10.15 -6.21 26.46
C ARG A 58 -11.26 -6.80 25.62
N ASN A 59 -12.27 -5.97 25.31
CA ASN A 59 -13.38 -6.43 24.47
C ASN A 59 -13.07 -6.43 22.96
N THR A 60 -12.01 -5.75 22.51
CA THR A 60 -11.74 -5.58 21.07
C THR A 60 -10.32 -5.98 20.68
N PHE A 61 -10.22 -6.78 19.62
CA PHE A 61 -8.98 -7.28 19.05
C PHE A 61 -8.89 -6.95 17.56
N PHE A 62 -7.93 -6.12 17.19
CA PHE A 62 -7.61 -5.83 15.80
C PHE A 62 -6.56 -6.80 15.28
N LYS A 63 -6.83 -7.39 14.12
CA LYS A 63 -5.87 -8.14 13.31
C LYS A 63 -5.62 -7.36 12.03
N ILE A 64 -4.43 -6.77 11.92
CA ILE A 64 -4.14 -5.76 10.91
C ILE A 64 -3.02 -6.26 10.01
N TYR A 65 -3.19 -6.17 8.69
CA TYR A 65 -2.07 -6.26 7.76
C TYR A 65 -1.50 -4.86 7.53
N SER A 66 -0.29 -4.62 8.05
CA SER A 66 0.45 -3.36 7.99
C SER A 66 1.17 -3.21 6.66
N LEU A 67 1.21 -1.97 6.13
CA LEU A 67 2.00 -1.55 4.98
C LEU A 67 3.03 -0.48 5.33
N THR A 68 2.71 0.42 6.27
CA THR A 68 3.58 1.55 6.65
C THR A 68 3.82 1.64 8.16
N GLY A 69 3.39 0.66 8.96
CA GLY A 69 3.77 0.58 10.36
C GLY A 69 5.30 0.53 10.52
N ARG A 70 5.82 1.11 11.60
CA ARG A 70 7.27 1.18 11.89
C ARG A 70 7.62 0.25 13.05
N PRO A 71 8.49 -0.76 12.85
CA PRO A 71 8.97 -1.56 13.97
C PRO A 71 9.90 -0.71 14.82
N ILE A 72 9.53 -0.46 16.08
CA ILE A 72 10.29 0.41 16.99
C ILE A 72 10.94 -0.34 18.14
N GLN A 73 11.02 -1.67 18.03
CA GLN A 73 11.64 -2.55 19.02
C GLN A 73 13.03 -2.07 19.48
N GLN A 74 13.88 -1.64 18.54
CA GLN A 74 15.25 -1.18 18.82
C GLN A 74 15.32 0.15 19.58
N PHE A 75 14.19 0.85 19.69
CA PHE A 75 14.08 2.16 20.34
C PHE A 75 13.14 2.14 21.54
N SER A 76 12.56 0.98 21.87
CA SER A 76 11.62 0.81 22.97
C SER A 76 12.36 0.42 24.26
N ASN A 77 11.84 0.88 25.40
CA ASN A 77 12.28 0.43 26.72
C ASN A 77 11.84 -1.03 27.01
N TYR A 78 10.91 -1.57 26.21
CA TYR A 78 10.35 -2.93 26.33
C TYR A 78 10.47 -3.69 24.98
N PRO A 79 11.68 -4.14 24.60
CA PRO A 79 11.91 -4.81 23.32
C PRO A 79 11.06 -6.08 23.10
N GLU A 80 10.62 -6.74 24.17
CA GLU A 80 9.77 -7.93 24.16
C GLU A 80 8.34 -7.69 23.62
N GLU A 81 7.93 -6.42 23.51
CA GLU A 81 6.65 -6.05 22.93
C GLU A 81 6.60 -6.25 21.41
N ASP A 82 7.76 -6.29 20.73
CA ASP A 82 7.90 -6.34 19.26
C ASP A 82 6.95 -5.32 18.59
N GLU A 83 7.03 -4.08 19.08
CA GLU A 83 6.08 -3.01 18.78
C GLU A 83 6.22 -2.52 17.33
N VAL A 84 5.07 -2.35 16.68
CA VAL A 84 4.91 -1.69 15.39
C VAL A 84 4.00 -0.47 15.57
N LEU A 85 4.54 0.71 15.31
CA LEU A 85 3.85 1.99 15.46
C LEU A 85 3.28 2.49 14.13
N PHE A 86 1.99 2.80 14.11
CA PHE A 86 1.33 3.49 13.02
C PHE A 86 1.37 5.00 13.22
N LEU A 87 1.63 5.73 12.14
CA LEU A 87 1.60 7.20 12.14
C LEU A 87 0.14 7.71 12.13
N PRO A 88 -0.10 8.94 12.63
CA PRO A 88 -1.36 9.65 12.45
C PRO A 88 -1.89 9.58 11.02
N HIS A 89 -3.20 9.43 10.88
CA HIS A 89 -3.94 9.30 9.62
C HIS A 89 -3.72 8.00 8.85
N SER A 90 -3.15 6.98 9.50
CA SER A 90 -3.16 5.62 8.94
C SER A 90 -4.61 5.17 8.71
N THR A 91 -4.90 4.73 7.49
CA THR A 91 -6.25 4.34 7.07
C THR A 91 -6.33 2.84 6.82
N PHE A 92 -7.45 2.24 7.20
CA PHE A 92 -7.65 0.80 7.20
C PHE A 92 -9.00 0.44 6.58
N LEU A 93 -9.00 -0.54 5.67
CA LEU A 93 -10.19 -1.20 5.19
C LEU A 93 -10.56 -2.33 6.13
N ILE A 94 -11.80 -2.31 6.63
CA ILE A 94 -12.37 -3.41 7.41
C ILE A 94 -12.90 -4.45 6.43
N PHE A 95 -12.41 -5.69 6.51
CA PHE A 95 -12.86 -6.76 5.61
C PHE A 95 -13.56 -7.91 6.32
N LYS A 96 -13.47 -7.97 7.66
CA LYS A 96 -14.22 -8.93 8.47
C LYS A 96 -14.36 -8.45 9.91
N HIS A 97 -15.53 -8.65 10.49
CA HIS A 97 -15.82 -8.43 11.91
C HIS A 97 -16.48 -9.67 12.47
N THR A 98 -15.94 -10.23 13.56
CA THR A 98 -16.50 -11.41 14.22
C THR A 98 -16.70 -11.13 15.69
N ILE A 99 -17.79 -11.64 16.24
CA ILE A 99 -18.12 -11.50 17.65
C ILE A 99 -18.08 -12.90 18.30
N SER A 100 -17.41 -13.00 19.45
CA SER A 100 -17.23 -14.22 20.24
C SER A 100 -17.59 -13.98 21.71
N HIS A 101 -17.45 -15.01 22.55
CA HIS A 101 -17.71 -14.97 23.99
C HIS A 101 -19.07 -14.33 24.35
N HIS A 102 -20.15 -14.93 23.85
CA HIS A 102 -21.53 -14.48 24.12
C HIS A 102 -21.81 -13.02 23.73
N GLY A 103 -21.15 -12.53 22.67
CA GLY A 103 -21.40 -11.18 22.17
C GLY A 103 -20.48 -10.11 22.75
N THR A 104 -19.58 -10.47 23.66
CA THR A 104 -18.77 -9.48 24.42
C THR A 104 -17.40 -9.22 23.81
N GLN A 105 -16.90 -10.09 22.95
CA GLN A 105 -15.56 -9.97 22.37
C GLN A 105 -15.62 -9.78 20.86
N HIS A 106 -15.02 -8.71 20.37
CA HIS A 106 -14.97 -8.36 18.96
C HIS A 106 -13.58 -8.60 18.39
N THR A 107 -13.49 -9.35 17.31
CA THR A 107 -12.27 -9.42 16.48
C THR A 107 -12.52 -8.73 15.14
N ILE A 108 -11.75 -7.68 14.88
CA ILE A 108 -11.87 -6.83 13.69
C ILE A 108 -10.64 -7.05 12.83
N TYR A 109 -10.86 -7.49 11.59
CA TYR A 109 -9.82 -7.76 10.62
C TYR A 109 -9.71 -6.58 9.66
N MET A 110 -8.52 -6.00 9.60
CA MET A 110 -8.26 -4.78 8.86
C MET A 110 -7.05 -4.93 7.95
N ARG A 111 -7.05 -4.18 6.86
CA ARG A 111 -5.89 -4.02 6.00
C ARG A 111 -5.57 -2.54 5.90
N GLN A 112 -4.33 -2.17 6.16
CA GLN A 112 -3.91 -0.80 5.89
C GLN A 112 -4.00 -0.52 4.38
N VAL A 113 -4.51 0.65 4.03
CA VAL A 113 -4.66 1.10 2.64
C VAL A 113 -4.12 2.51 2.48
N GLU A 114 -3.51 2.75 1.32
CA GLU A 114 -3.04 4.07 0.91
C GLU A 114 -4.03 4.62 -0.13
N LEU A 115 -4.60 5.79 0.16
CA LEU A 115 -5.68 6.39 -0.64
C LEU A 115 -5.17 7.48 -1.59
N GLY A 116 -3.86 7.76 -1.59
CA GLY A 116 -3.28 8.78 -2.46
C GLY A 116 -3.71 10.20 -2.11
N LEU A 117 -3.90 10.49 -0.83
CA LEU A 117 -4.27 11.83 -0.35
C LEU A 117 -3.06 12.76 -0.20
N SER A 118 -1.84 12.27 -0.42
CA SER A 118 -0.64 13.10 -0.49
C SER A 118 -0.58 13.86 -1.82
N ALA A 119 0.06 15.02 -1.79
CA ALA A 119 0.36 15.80 -2.99
C ALA A 119 1.11 14.96 -4.03
N TRP A 120 2.04 14.11 -3.60
CA TRP A 120 2.87 13.27 -4.45
C TRP A 120 2.50 11.81 -4.23
N SER A 121 1.97 11.17 -5.26
CA SER A 121 1.47 9.80 -5.17
C SER A 121 1.97 8.92 -6.32
N VAL A 122 2.30 7.68 -6.00
CA VAL A 122 2.72 6.66 -6.97
C VAL A 122 1.82 5.44 -6.83
N LEU A 123 1.05 5.11 -7.86
CA LEU A 123 0.37 3.82 -7.95
C LEU A 123 1.37 2.77 -8.43
N TRP A 124 1.64 1.76 -7.60
CA TRP A 124 2.55 0.66 -7.96
C TRP A 124 1.75 -0.62 -8.11
N VAL A 125 1.84 -1.24 -9.29
CA VAL A 125 1.10 -2.46 -9.62
C VAL A 125 2.05 -3.62 -9.90
N ASP A 126 2.05 -4.61 -9.01
CA ASP A 126 3.01 -5.72 -9.01
C ASP A 126 2.39 -6.94 -8.28
N ASP A 127 2.58 -8.15 -8.78
CA ASP A 127 1.99 -9.37 -8.22
C ASP A 127 2.61 -9.79 -6.87
N ASN A 128 3.81 -9.31 -6.59
CA ASN A 128 4.57 -9.55 -5.37
C ASN A 128 4.47 -8.39 -4.36
N ILE A 129 3.62 -7.39 -4.58
CA ILE A 129 3.46 -6.20 -3.72
C ILE A 129 3.09 -6.48 -2.25
N PHE A 130 2.71 -7.72 -1.89
CA PHE A 130 2.43 -8.13 -0.50
C PHE A 130 3.37 -9.23 -0.01
N ASN A 131 4.40 -9.56 -0.79
CA ASN A 131 5.49 -10.41 -0.38
C ASN A 131 6.48 -9.57 0.45
N SER A 132 6.73 -9.98 1.69
CA SER A 132 7.64 -9.25 2.59
C SER A 132 9.09 -9.23 2.11
N LYS A 133 9.46 -10.11 1.17
CA LYS A 133 10.78 -10.21 0.55
C LYS A 133 10.84 -9.59 -0.85
N TRP A 134 9.80 -8.87 -1.27
CA TRP A 134 9.76 -8.23 -2.58
C TRP A 134 10.83 -7.14 -2.70
N GLU A 135 11.73 -7.30 -3.66
CA GLU A 135 12.94 -6.49 -3.82
C GLU A 135 12.65 -5.00 -4.03
N ASN A 136 11.59 -4.71 -4.79
CA ASN A 136 11.16 -3.35 -5.14
C ASN A 136 10.58 -2.58 -3.94
N LYS A 137 10.27 -3.24 -2.82
CA LYS A 137 9.88 -2.57 -1.56
C LYS A 137 10.91 -1.54 -1.14
N THR A 138 12.19 -1.86 -1.32
CA THR A 138 13.30 -0.97 -0.95
C THR A 138 13.31 0.32 -1.76
N HIS A 139 12.80 0.31 -3.00
CA HIS A 139 12.68 1.51 -3.83
C HIS A 139 11.57 2.44 -3.33
N MET A 140 10.45 1.88 -2.88
CA MET A 140 9.37 2.67 -2.25
C MET A 140 9.85 3.31 -0.94
N GLU A 141 10.53 2.54 -0.10
CA GLU A 141 11.08 3.02 1.18
C GLU A 141 12.15 4.09 0.96
N TYR A 142 13.04 3.87 -0.02
CA TYR A 142 14.06 4.86 -0.38
C TYR A 142 13.44 6.17 -0.85
N ALA A 143 12.44 6.12 -1.74
CA ALA A 143 11.77 7.32 -2.23
C ALA A 143 11.01 8.06 -1.12
N ALA A 144 10.33 7.31 -0.24
CA ALA A 144 9.62 7.88 0.91
C ALA A 144 10.57 8.50 1.95
N ALA A 145 11.79 7.98 2.09
CA ALA A 145 12.78 8.45 3.06
C ALA A 145 13.72 9.54 2.51
N LYS A 146 14.11 9.49 1.23
CA LYS A 146 15.07 10.43 0.62
C LYS A 146 14.47 11.82 0.43
N GLU A 147 13.21 11.88 -0.02
CA GLU A 147 12.51 13.12 -0.30
C GLU A 147 11.62 13.51 0.90
N LEU A 148 12.22 13.67 2.09
CA LEU A 148 11.50 14.08 3.32
C LEU A 148 10.61 15.33 3.11
N ASN A 149 10.94 16.15 2.10
CA ASN A 149 10.17 17.35 1.73
C ASN A 149 8.96 17.06 0.82
N LYS A 150 8.98 16.01 -0.03
CA LYS A 150 7.87 15.71 -0.95
C LYS A 150 6.84 14.73 -0.35
N ASN A 151 7.21 13.92 0.66
CA ASN A 151 6.29 12.98 1.30
C ASN A 151 5.52 12.11 0.27
N VAL A 152 6.29 11.39 -0.56
CA VAL A 152 5.73 10.54 -1.62
C VAL A 152 4.97 9.37 -1.02
N HIS A 153 3.69 9.22 -1.38
CA HIS A 153 2.85 8.12 -0.93
C HIS A 153 2.73 7.07 -2.02
N PHE A 154 2.82 5.80 -1.64
CA PHE A 154 2.70 4.70 -2.57
C PHE A 154 1.37 3.99 -2.39
N ILE A 155 0.68 3.73 -3.48
CA ILE A 155 -0.61 3.04 -3.53
C ILE A 155 -0.37 1.65 -4.10
N PRO A 156 -0.07 0.63 -3.27
CA PRO A 156 0.22 -0.71 -3.74
C PRO A 156 -1.03 -1.44 -4.23
N LYS A 157 -0.94 -2.09 -5.40
CA LYS A 157 -2.00 -2.95 -5.96
C LYS A 157 -1.40 -4.21 -6.55
N SER A 158 -2.03 -5.36 -6.30
CA SER A 158 -1.48 -6.65 -6.72
C SER A 158 -1.81 -7.05 -8.15
N SER A 159 -2.71 -6.33 -8.81
CA SER A 159 -3.23 -6.70 -10.13
C SER A 159 -3.82 -5.50 -10.85
N THR A 160 -4.01 -5.66 -12.15
CA THR A 160 -4.66 -4.69 -13.05
C THR A 160 -6.08 -4.36 -12.56
N GLU A 161 -6.84 -5.37 -12.16
CA GLU A 161 -8.20 -5.19 -11.65
C GLU A 161 -8.22 -4.32 -10.39
N ASN A 162 -7.36 -4.63 -9.42
CA ASN A 162 -7.27 -3.86 -8.18
C ASN A 162 -6.82 -2.42 -8.43
N ALA A 163 -5.90 -2.21 -9.37
CA ALA A 163 -5.46 -0.89 -9.80
C ALA A 163 -6.60 -0.09 -10.44
N LEU A 164 -7.36 -0.69 -11.34
CA LEU A 164 -8.48 -0.03 -12.01
C LEU A 164 -9.64 0.27 -11.06
N SER A 165 -9.92 -0.62 -10.11
CA SER A 165 -10.90 -0.36 -9.05
C SER A 165 -10.52 0.87 -8.24
N PHE A 166 -9.23 1.03 -7.90
CA PHE A 166 -8.74 2.27 -7.27
C PHE A 166 -8.88 3.48 -8.21
N LEU A 167 -8.43 3.38 -9.45
CA LEU A 167 -8.46 4.50 -10.40
C LEU A 167 -9.90 4.97 -10.70
N ARG A 168 -10.88 4.06 -10.70
CA ARG A 168 -12.31 4.38 -10.87
C ARG A 168 -12.96 4.94 -9.61
N SER A 169 -12.39 4.70 -8.43
CA SER A 169 -12.90 5.24 -7.17
C SER A 169 -12.75 6.77 -7.11
N PRO A 170 -13.48 7.47 -6.22
CA PRO A 170 -13.31 8.90 -6.00
C PRO A 170 -11.86 9.30 -5.71
N PHE A 171 -11.13 8.49 -4.94
CA PHE A 171 -9.72 8.73 -4.61
C PHE A 171 -8.83 8.72 -5.86
N GLY A 172 -9.00 7.74 -6.73
CA GLY A 172 -8.25 7.64 -7.98
C GLY A 172 -8.60 8.78 -8.94
N GLN A 173 -9.88 9.13 -9.07
CA GLN A 173 -10.31 10.22 -9.95
C GLN A 173 -9.75 11.58 -9.54
N ILE A 174 -9.54 11.84 -8.24
CA ILE A 174 -8.90 13.07 -7.76
C ILE A 174 -7.46 13.20 -8.31
N LEU A 175 -6.76 12.08 -8.52
CA LEU A 175 -5.37 12.04 -9.00
C LEU A 175 -5.25 12.07 -10.54
N LYS A 176 -6.38 11.96 -11.24
CA LYS A 176 -6.42 11.87 -12.70
C LYS A 176 -5.75 13.08 -13.35
N ASN A 177 -4.74 12.79 -14.16
CA ASN A 177 -3.95 13.77 -14.92
C ASN A 177 -3.16 14.79 -14.09
N ARG A 178 -3.02 14.58 -12.77
CA ARG A 178 -2.07 15.36 -11.97
C ARG A 178 -0.63 15.05 -12.35
N ASP A 179 0.19 16.07 -12.52
CA ASP A 179 1.63 15.97 -12.73
C ASP A 179 2.36 15.30 -11.54
N THR A 180 1.78 15.42 -10.34
CA THR A 180 2.24 14.78 -9.10
C THR A 180 1.71 13.36 -8.88
N PHE A 181 1.06 12.74 -9.87
CA PHE A 181 0.64 11.34 -9.83
C PHE A 181 1.31 10.52 -10.94
N ARG A 182 2.03 9.48 -10.53
CA ARG A 182 2.77 8.55 -11.41
C ARG A 182 2.30 7.12 -11.23
N ILE A 183 2.45 6.30 -12.27
CA ILE A 183 2.04 4.89 -12.26
C ILE A 183 3.23 4.01 -12.63
N VAL A 184 3.53 3.02 -11.80
CA VAL A 184 4.58 2.02 -12.02
C VAL A 184 3.93 0.65 -12.15
N THR A 185 4.40 -0.14 -13.12
CA THR A 185 3.95 -1.53 -13.30
C THR A 185 5.08 -2.39 -13.85
N ASP A 186 5.02 -3.67 -13.53
CA ASP A 186 5.84 -4.66 -14.22
C ASP A 186 5.15 -5.11 -15.51
N MET A 187 5.95 -5.42 -16.54
CA MET A 187 5.41 -5.95 -17.79
C MET A 187 4.81 -7.36 -17.60
N HIS A 188 5.53 -8.22 -16.87
CA HIS A 188 5.15 -9.60 -16.60
C HIS A 188 4.61 -9.73 -15.18
N ARG A 189 3.43 -10.32 -15.00
CA ARG A 189 2.82 -10.59 -13.68
C ARG A 189 2.12 -11.95 -13.71
N ASP A 190 2.60 -12.91 -12.90
CA ASP A 190 2.20 -14.32 -12.96
C ASP A 190 0.74 -14.54 -12.53
N ASN A 191 0.22 -13.66 -11.69
CA ASN A 191 -1.16 -13.71 -11.21
C ASN A 191 -2.19 -13.16 -12.22
N GLU A 192 -1.78 -12.80 -13.44
CA GLU A 192 -2.67 -12.31 -14.49
C GLU A 192 -2.63 -13.14 -15.77
N GLN A 193 -3.68 -13.02 -16.57
CA GLN A 193 -3.83 -13.78 -17.82
C GLN A 193 -4.05 -12.86 -19.04
N PRO A 194 -3.18 -12.92 -20.07
CA PRO A 194 -1.88 -13.58 -20.04
C PRO A 194 -0.87 -12.80 -19.16
N PRO A 195 0.14 -13.48 -18.60
CA PRO A 195 1.06 -12.85 -17.65
C PRO A 195 2.07 -11.92 -18.33
N HIS A 196 2.55 -12.29 -19.52
CA HIS A 196 3.66 -11.62 -20.22
C HIS A 196 3.39 -10.20 -20.71
N ASN A 197 2.12 -9.78 -20.83
CA ASN A 197 1.73 -8.45 -21.31
C ASN A 197 0.92 -7.66 -20.28
N ALA A 198 0.95 -8.07 -19.00
CA ALA A 198 0.14 -7.48 -17.96
C ALA A 198 0.34 -5.95 -17.87
N GLY A 199 1.59 -5.46 -17.92
CA GLY A 199 1.88 -4.02 -17.88
C GLY A 199 1.26 -3.25 -19.05
N ALA A 200 1.33 -3.79 -20.27
CA ALA A 200 0.68 -3.20 -21.44
C ALA A 200 -0.84 -3.15 -21.30
N ARG A 201 -1.47 -4.26 -20.87
CA ARG A 201 -2.92 -4.33 -20.65
C ARG A 201 -3.39 -3.32 -19.61
N LEU A 202 -2.63 -3.14 -18.52
CA LEU A 202 -2.91 -2.12 -17.52
C LEU A 202 -2.86 -0.72 -18.13
N ILE A 203 -1.79 -0.37 -18.87
CA ILE A 203 -1.66 0.95 -19.51
C ILE A 203 -2.84 1.21 -20.45
N LYS A 204 -3.21 0.25 -21.29
CA LYS A 204 -4.37 0.35 -22.20
C LYS A 204 -5.64 0.73 -21.43
N GLN A 205 -5.92 0.01 -20.35
CA GLN A 205 -7.13 0.23 -19.54
C GLN A 205 -7.07 1.56 -18.77
N ILE A 206 -5.90 1.97 -18.28
CA ILE A 206 -5.67 3.30 -17.69
C ILE A 206 -6.03 4.41 -18.68
N ARG A 207 -5.61 4.28 -19.95
CA ARG A 207 -5.94 5.26 -21.00
C ARG A 207 -7.43 5.27 -21.32
N GLN A 208 -8.08 4.10 -21.36
CA GLN A 208 -9.52 3.98 -21.57
C GLN A 208 -10.35 4.66 -20.46
N VAL A 209 -9.90 4.61 -19.19
CA VAL A 209 -10.55 5.36 -18.09
C VAL A 209 -10.15 6.84 -18.05
N GLY A 210 -9.37 7.30 -19.03
CA GLY A 210 -9.07 8.70 -19.30
C GLY A 210 -7.84 9.28 -18.57
N PHE A 211 -7.01 8.44 -17.96
CA PHE A 211 -5.78 8.88 -17.30
C PHE A 211 -4.65 9.02 -18.33
N ARG A 212 -3.96 10.15 -18.32
CA ARG A 212 -2.80 10.50 -19.15
C ARG A 212 -1.53 10.69 -18.32
N ASN A 213 -1.57 10.29 -17.05
CA ASN A 213 -0.44 10.34 -16.14
C ASN A 213 0.76 9.55 -16.71
N PRO A 214 1.99 9.97 -16.39
CA PRO A 214 3.19 9.21 -16.73
C PRO A 214 3.11 7.78 -16.18
N CYS A 215 3.41 6.81 -17.05
CA CYS A 215 3.50 5.40 -16.72
C CYS A 215 4.95 4.95 -16.89
N PHE A 216 5.44 4.12 -15.97
CA PHE A 216 6.74 3.50 -16.04
C PHE A 216 6.57 1.99 -16.01
N VAL A 217 7.12 1.32 -17.02
CA VAL A 217 7.16 -0.14 -17.07
C VAL A 217 8.57 -0.60 -16.68
N PHE A 218 8.66 -1.24 -15.53
CA PHE A 218 9.90 -1.88 -15.08
C PHE A 218 9.97 -3.31 -15.62
N THR A 219 11.11 -3.69 -16.18
CA THR A 219 11.28 -4.98 -16.86
C THR A 219 12.74 -5.41 -16.87
N MET A 220 13.01 -6.71 -16.97
CA MET A 220 14.35 -7.25 -17.21
C MET A 220 14.74 -7.23 -18.71
N HIS A 221 13.75 -7.17 -19.61
CA HIS A 221 13.95 -7.26 -21.06
C HIS A 221 13.27 -6.09 -21.77
N LYS A 222 14.01 -4.97 -21.90
CA LYS A 222 13.49 -3.73 -22.49
C LYS A 222 12.98 -3.93 -23.93
N ASP A 223 13.74 -4.61 -24.79
CA ASP A 223 13.38 -4.76 -26.21
C ASP A 223 12.10 -5.59 -26.39
N VAL A 224 11.96 -6.67 -25.62
CA VAL A 224 10.74 -7.50 -25.60
C VAL A 224 9.55 -6.67 -25.13
N CYS A 225 9.72 -5.90 -24.05
CA CYS A 225 8.70 -4.99 -23.53
C CYS A 225 8.29 -3.93 -24.56
N ASP A 226 9.24 -3.29 -25.23
CA ASP A 226 8.99 -2.30 -26.27
C ASP A 226 8.20 -2.91 -27.45
N GLN A 227 8.50 -4.15 -27.84
CA GLN A 227 7.73 -4.86 -28.87
C GLN A 227 6.30 -5.18 -28.42
N ILE A 228 6.12 -5.65 -27.19
CA ILE A 228 4.78 -5.91 -26.62
C ILE A 228 3.97 -4.61 -26.60
N LEU A 229 4.55 -3.50 -26.12
CA LEU A 229 3.86 -2.20 -26.11
C LEU A 229 3.49 -1.74 -27.51
N LYS A 230 4.36 -1.90 -28.51
CA LYS A 230 4.05 -1.58 -29.92
C LYS A 230 2.88 -2.39 -30.46
N ASN A 231 2.78 -3.67 -30.09
CA ASN A 231 1.72 -4.57 -30.56
C ASN A 231 0.39 -4.32 -29.83
N GLU A 232 0.43 -4.02 -28.54
CA GLU A 232 -0.77 -3.94 -27.67
C GLU A 232 -1.42 -2.56 -27.63
N LEU A 233 -0.61 -1.50 -27.85
CA LEU A 233 -0.99 -0.11 -27.64
C LEU A 233 -0.80 0.75 -28.90
N SER A 234 -1.79 1.60 -29.17
CA SER A 234 -1.67 2.68 -30.15
C SER A 234 -0.58 3.70 -29.76
N GLU A 235 -0.09 4.50 -30.72
CA GLU A 235 0.87 5.57 -30.43
C GLU A 235 0.36 6.55 -29.38
N ARG A 236 -0.95 6.87 -29.42
CA ARG A 236 -1.59 7.73 -28.44
C ARG A 236 -1.58 7.13 -27.04
N GLU A 237 -1.78 5.82 -26.91
CA GLU A 237 -1.78 5.14 -25.61
C GLU A 237 -0.37 5.00 -25.02
N ARG A 238 0.63 4.82 -25.88
CA ARG A 238 2.07 4.80 -25.52
C ARG A 238 2.61 6.18 -25.14
N LYS A 239 1.90 7.25 -25.50
CA LYS A 239 2.27 8.61 -25.09
C LYS A 239 2.33 8.67 -23.56
N TYR A 240 3.46 9.14 -23.03
CA TYR A 240 3.77 9.19 -21.59
C TYR A 240 4.05 7.82 -20.94
N THR A 241 4.47 6.82 -21.71
CA THR A 241 4.98 5.55 -21.18
C THR A 241 6.50 5.49 -21.34
N THR A 242 7.20 5.24 -20.24
CA THR A 242 8.65 4.99 -20.20
C THR A 242 8.88 3.53 -19.88
N VAL A 243 9.86 2.91 -20.53
CA VAL A 243 10.31 1.55 -20.25
C VAL A 243 11.77 1.60 -19.85
N SER A 244 12.13 0.96 -18.75
CA SER A 244 13.53 0.81 -18.37
C SER A 244 13.78 -0.48 -17.57
N THR A 245 15.02 -0.93 -17.64
CA THR A 245 15.61 -1.99 -16.82
C THR A 245 16.43 -1.42 -15.66
N GLY A 246 16.68 -0.11 -15.65
CA GLY A 246 17.54 0.58 -14.71
C GLY A 246 16.82 1.00 -13.43
N THR A 247 17.33 0.55 -12.28
CA THR A 247 16.83 0.98 -10.96
C THR A 247 17.00 2.49 -10.72
N ASN A 248 18.01 3.12 -11.33
CA ASN A 248 18.18 4.58 -11.28
C ASN A 248 17.06 5.33 -11.99
N ASP A 249 16.60 4.83 -13.14
CA ASP A 249 15.49 5.45 -13.87
C ASP A 249 14.18 5.30 -13.09
N LEU A 250 13.97 4.12 -12.49
CA LEU A 250 12.84 3.87 -11.60
C LEU A 250 12.86 4.83 -10.41
N ARG A 251 14.02 5.03 -9.76
CA ARG A 251 14.18 5.97 -8.64
C ARG A 251 13.87 7.41 -9.04
N LYS A 252 14.44 7.89 -10.14
CA LYS A 252 14.13 9.23 -10.69
C LYS A 252 12.63 9.35 -10.97
N PHE A 253 12.06 8.31 -11.56
CA PHE A 253 10.63 8.26 -11.86
C PHE A 253 9.77 8.31 -10.58
N VAL A 254 10.09 7.60 -9.51
CA VAL A 254 9.25 7.67 -8.29
C VAL A 254 9.52 8.92 -7.43
N ASN A 255 10.68 9.57 -7.59
CA ASN A 255 11.07 10.79 -6.84
C ASN A 255 10.61 12.10 -7.48
N PHE A 256 9.94 12.03 -8.62
CA PHE A 256 9.51 13.22 -9.36
C PHE A 256 10.68 14.06 -9.90
N GLU A 257 11.76 13.39 -10.27
CA GLU A 257 12.90 13.94 -11.01
C GLU A 257 12.67 13.82 -12.54
#